data_AF-A0A531K5G5-F1
#
_entry.id   AF-A0A531K5G5-F1
#
_cell.length_a   1.000
_cell.length_b   1.000
_cell.length_c   1.000
_cell.angle_alpha   90.00
_cell.angle_beta   90.00
_cell.angle_gamma   90.00
#
_symmetry.space_group_name_H-M   'P 1'
#
loop_
_entity.id
_entity.type
_entity.pdbx_description
1 polymer ?
#
loop_
_entity_poly.entity_id
_entity_poly.type
_entity_poly.pdbx_seq_one_letter_code
_entity_poly.pdbx_strand_id
1 'polypeptide(L)'
;KGTLYFGAMMMKPPVIGTTATASAQAEAAFSVGSRLASLNGGVVNALLGGLLGTDISLSVMDYSALASADIDVLSFTDALATELRLTGVSYSDVLASKATVGQIATAMADVPGLDRTSKLALQTMAAGATNMVKIPLSHLIDLGSVGSLGVGQKPAGLTVAASAMSMVTAAAALANGTNQVQVNLGATIPGLTSTTLSIAIGEPPQSSPWLKVGEAGTVVRTAQTRIKLNASVGLGNGNNGGGYGNGNGSGNAGTNLGGGIKLLAVNLPLNVEVAYAEAKLTDVSCPTGRPDSLKVTIAAQPGVVAAHLADTNASGFADFTKPQSFSDAEIADVSVKLLLVNLSLLQINGSSAFSVTNMAPTNLTFNATEIAAKTMKTVSTKNLTQSLSTSLVNNLSLSVKALGAGLDVTALLSTVKPAVVTVLNGVTAQVDNLVYNVLGALGVHVGEADIRVTGGTCGRSVLVQ
;
A
#
# COMPACT_ATOMS: atom_id res chain seq x y z
N LYS A 1 -20.95 -52.80 -25.15
CA LYS A 1 -21.86 -53.31 -26.20
C LYS A 1 -23.13 -53.79 -25.51
N GLY A 2 -24.30 -53.47 -26.04
CA GLY A 2 -25.56 -53.89 -25.42
C GLY A 2 -25.84 -55.37 -25.68
N THR A 3 -26.38 -56.09 -24.69
CA THR A 3 -26.73 -57.50 -24.83
C THR A 3 -28.12 -57.62 -25.47
N LEU A 4 -28.22 -58.31 -26.61
CA LEU A 4 -29.51 -58.57 -27.29
C LEU A 4 -29.99 -59.98 -26.94
N TYR A 5 -31.01 -60.09 -26.09
CA TYR A 5 -31.57 -61.39 -25.70
C TYR A 5 -32.53 -61.98 -26.75
N PHE A 6 -33.23 -61.13 -27.52
CA PHE A 6 -34.23 -61.57 -28.50
C PHE A 6 -33.91 -61.16 -29.96
N GLY A 7 -33.01 -60.20 -30.19
CA GLY A 7 -32.72 -59.62 -31.52
C GLY A 7 -31.42 -60.09 -32.18
N ALA A 8 -30.71 -61.04 -31.57
CA ALA A 8 -29.35 -61.41 -31.98
C ALA A 8 -29.25 -62.03 -33.40
N MET A 9 -30.34 -62.60 -33.93
CA MET A 9 -30.41 -63.13 -35.30
C MET A 9 -30.63 -62.07 -36.38
N MET A 10 -31.16 -60.89 -36.03
CA MET A 10 -31.56 -59.87 -37.02
C MET A 10 -30.61 -58.68 -37.10
N MET A 11 -29.85 -58.39 -36.04
CA MET A 11 -28.89 -57.30 -36.04
C MET A 11 -27.70 -57.59 -35.11
N LYS A 12 -26.55 -56.99 -35.44
CA LYS A 12 -25.38 -57.04 -34.57
C LYS A 12 -25.65 -56.24 -33.28
N PRO A 13 -25.11 -56.67 -32.12
CA PRO A 13 -25.26 -55.95 -30.86
C PRO A 13 -24.89 -54.46 -31.00
N PRO A 14 -25.78 -53.52 -30.61
CA PRO A 14 -25.51 -52.10 -30.73
C PRO A 14 -24.32 -51.71 -29.85
N VAL A 15 -23.49 -50.81 -30.37
CA VAL A 15 -22.40 -50.21 -29.60
C VAL A 15 -23.03 -49.19 -28.65
N ILE A 16 -23.07 -49.51 -27.36
CA ILE A 16 -23.40 -48.53 -26.32
C ILE A 16 -22.19 -47.61 -26.20
N GLY A 17 -22.34 -46.36 -26.66
CA GLY A 17 -21.40 -45.29 -26.40
C GLY A 17 -21.81 -44.56 -25.13
N THR A 18 -20.94 -44.53 -24.13
CA THR A 18 -21.09 -43.67 -22.96
C THR A 18 -20.18 -42.47 -23.14
N THR A 19 -20.75 -41.28 -23.26
CA THR A 19 -19.98 -40.04 -23.15
C THR A 19 -20.01 -39.60 -21.70
N ALA A 20 -18.85 -39.38 -21.11
CA ALA A 20 -18.75 -38.75 -19.81
C ALA A 20 -17.99 -37.43 -19.97
N THR A 21 -18.53 -36.36 -19.39
CA THR A 21 -17.85 -35.07 -19.34
C THR A 21 -17.09 -35.01 -18.03
N ALA A 22 -15.77 -34.83 -18.09
CA ALA A 22 -14.98 -34.57 -16.90
C ALA A 22 -14.88 -33.05 -16.72
N SER A 23 -15.17 -32.56 -15.52
CA SER A 23 -14.90 -31.18 -15.14
C SER A 23 -13.69 -31.15 -14.22
N ALA A 24 -12.84 -30.14 -14.40
CA ALA A 24 -11.75 -29.84 -13.48
C ALA A 24 -11.75 -28.33 -13.24
N GLN A 25 -11.91 -27.94 -11.98
CA GLN A 25 -11.87 -26.53 -11.59
C GLN A 25 -10.40 -26.13 -11.43
N ALA A 26 -9.95 -25.26 -12.33
CA ALA A 26 -8.61 -24.72 -12.28
C ALA A 26 -8.63 -23.42 -11.47
N GLU A 27 -7.90 -23.41 -10.36
CA GLU A 27 -7.90 -22.33 -9.39
C GLU A 27 -6.49 -21.86 -9.10
N ALA A 28 -6.34 -20.59 -8.75
CA ALA A 28 -5.08 -20.03 -8.30
C ALA A 28 -5.28 -19.15 -7.07
N ALA A 29 -4.26 -19.17 -6.20
CA ALA A 29 -4.11 -18.26 -5.07
C ALA A 29 -3.20 -17.12 -5.48
N PHE A 30 -3.71 -15.89 -5.45
CA PHE A 30 -2.95 -14.72 -5.87
C PHE A 30 -3.31 -13.49 -5.04
N SER A 31 -2.37 -12.55 -5.01
CA SER A 31 -2.50 -11.29 -4.29
C SER A 31 -1.98 -10.12 -5.11
N VAL A 32 -2.54 -8.94 -4.85
CA VAL A 32 -2.05 -7.65 -5.34
C VAL A 32 -1.59 -6.81 -4.15
N GLY A 33 -0.36 -6.29 -4.22
CA GLY A 33 0.21 -5.48 -3.14
C GLY A 33 1.73 -5.53 -3.11
N SER A 34 2.35 -4.56 -2.44
CA SER A 34 3.78 -4.32 -2.54
C SER A 34 4.67 -5.21 -1.67
N ARG A 35 5.95 -5.32 -2.09
CA ARG A 35 7.06 -5.59 -1.17
C ARG A 35 7.77 -4.29 -0.83
N LEU A 36 8.22 -4.16 0.42
CA LEU A 36 9.19 -3.15 0.80
C LEU A 36 10.57 -3.53 0.26
N ALA A 37 11.13 -2.72 -0.65
CA ALA A 37 12.49 -2.92 -1.17
C ALA A 37 13.58 -2.42 -0.19
N SER A 38 13.25 -1.47 0.68
CA SER A 38 14.13 -0.98 1.75
C SER A 38 13.31 -0.51 2.94
N LEU A 39 13.85 -0.66 4.15
CA LEU A 39 13.15 -0.31 5.39
C LEU A 39 13.93 0.78 6.12
N ASN A 40 13.26 1.91 6.39
CA ASN A 40 13.67 2.84 7.43
C ASN A 40 12.92 2.46 8.72
N GLY A 41 13.61 1.80 9.65
CA GLY A 41 12.98 1.28 10.87
C GLY A 41 12.28 2.36 11.71
N GLY A 42 12.77 3.61 11.70
CA GLY A 42 12.13 4.70 12.45
C GLY A 42 10.76 5.08 11.91
N VAL A 43 10.62 5.20 10.59
CA VAL A 43 9.34 5.56 9.93
C VAL A 43 8.32 4.44 10.09
N VAL A 44 8.74 3.19 9.90
CA VAL A 44 7.83 2.03 9.98
C VAL A 44 7.37 1.79 11.43
N ASN A 45 8.24 2.02 12.44
CA ASN A 45 7.85 1.95 13.86
C ASN A 45 6.77 2.97 14.18
N ALA A 46 6.98 4.22 13.75
CA ALA A 46 6.04 5.29 13.99
C ALA A 46 4.69 5.05 13.27
N LEU A 47 4.72 4.50 12.05
CA LEU A 47 3.53 4.14 11.30
C LEU A 47 2.74 2.99 11.95
N LEU A 48 3.40 1.85 12.21
CA LEU A 48 2.76 0.69 12.82
C LEU A 48 2.30 1.00 14.23
N GLY A 49 3.08 1.77 14.97
CA GLY A 49 2.70 2.25 16.29
C GLY A 49 1.44 3.12 16.25
N GLY A 50 1.37 4.05 15.29
CA GLY A 50 0.17 4.86 15.06
C GLY A 50 -1.07 4.03 14.65
N LEU A 51 -0.89 3.01 13.82
CA LEU A 51 -1.97 2.09 13.41
C LEU A 51 -2.43 1.18 14.55
N LEU A 52 -1.51 0.73 15.40
CA LEU A 52 -1.78 -0.20 16.51
C LEU A 52 -2.14 0.52 17.82
N GLY A 53 -1.94 1.84 17.89
CA GLY A 53 -2.17 2.65 19.09
C GLY A 53 -1.14 2.41 20.20
N THR A 54 0.10 2.09 19.84
CA THR A 54 1.19 1.79 20.80
C THR A 54 2.53 2.28 20.27
N ASP A 55 3.53 2.41 21.14
CA ASP A 55 4.92 2.56 20.69
C ASP A 55 5.48 1.17 20.34
N ILE A 56 6.09 1.07 19.14
CA ILE A 56 6.75 -0.13 18.66
C ILE A 56 8.23 0.20 18.45
N SER A 57 9.09 -0.71 18.88
CA SER A 57 10.54 -0.58 18.73
C SER A 57 11.11 -1.86 18.11
N LEU A 58 10.80 -2.06 16.83
CA LEU A 58 11.40 -3.10 16.00
C LEU A 58 12.69 -2.59 15.35
N SER A 59 13.69 -3.47 15.26
CA SER A 59 14.93 -3.20 14.55
C SER A 59 14.73 -3.32 13.03
N VAL A 60 15.69 -2.80 12.25
CA VAL A 60 15.71 -3.00 10.79
C VAL A 60 15.77 -4.50 10.44
N MET A 61 16.42 -5.32 11.28
CA MET A 61 16.47 -6.76 11.10
C MET A 61 15.09 -7.39 11.28
N ASP A 62 14.36 -7.02 12.33
CA ASP A 62 13.00 -7.50 12.58
C ASP A 62 12.07 -7.15 11.41
N TYR A 63 12.18 -5.93 10.89
CA TYR A 63 11.42 -5.53 9.71
C TYR A 63 11.80 -6.30 8.46
N SER A 64 13.08 -6.52 8.22
CA SER A 64 13.52 -7.30 7.05
C SER A 64 13.04 -8.75 7.14
N ALA A 65 13.01 -9.32 8.34
CA ALA A 65 12.45 -10.64 8.60
C ALA A 65 10.93 -10.65 8.35
N LEU A 66 10.18 -9.72 8.93
CA LEU A 66 8.73 -9.62 8.72
C LEU A 66 8.33 -9.36 7.26
N ALA A 67 9.08 -8.52 6.55
CA ALA A 67 8.82 -8.18 5.14
C ALA A 67 9.15 -9.35 4.19
N SER A 68 10.01 -10.28 4.61
CA SER A 68 10.34 -11.50 3.86
C SER A 68 9.58 -12.73 4.35
N ALA A 69 8.92 -12.63 5.50
CA ALA A 69 8.13 -13.69 6.09
C ALA A 69 6.83 -13.92 5.31
N ASP A 70 6.65 -15.16 4.87
CA ASP A 70 5.41 -15.63 4.27
C ASP A 70 4.63 -16.47 5.26
N ILE A 71 3.40 -16.05 5.52
CA ILE A 71 2.44 -16.76 6.32
C ILE A 71 1.63 -17.69 5.43
N ASP A 72 1.68 -19.00 5.70
CA ASP A 72 0.74 -19.96 5.12
C ASP A 72 -0.64 -19.70 5.71
N VAL A 73 -1.54 -19.19 4.87
CA VAL A 73 -2.86 -18.69 5.27
C VAL A 73 -3.71 -19.81 5.87
N LEU A 74 -3.62 -21.03 5.35
CA LEU A 74 -4.36 -22.17 5.89
C LEU A 74 -3.88 -22.52 7.31
N SER A 75 -2.57 -22.61 7.53
CA SER A 75 -1.99 -22.80 8.86
C SER A 75 -2.27 -21.65 9.81
N PHE A 76 -2.32 -20.41 9.29
CA PHE A 76 -2.74 -19.24 10.07
C PHE A 76 -4.20 -19.38 10.51
N THR A 77 -5.11 -19.77 9.62
CA THR A 77 -6.51 -20.01 9.99
C THR A 77 -6.67 -21.17 10.98
N ASP A 78 -5.80 -22.19 10.92
CA ASP A 78 -5.73 -23.27 11.91
C ASP A 78 -5.34 -22.72 13.30
N ALA A 79 -4.29 -21.90 13.36
CA ALA A 79 -3.85 -21.25 14.59
C ALA A 79 -4.91 -20.28 15.13
N LEU A 80 -5.58 -19.55 14.25
CA LEU A 80 -6.62 -18.59 14.63
C LEU A 80 -7.89 -19.29 15.16
N ALA A 81 -8.29 -20.42 14.58
CA ALA A 81 -9.38 -21.24 15.11
C ALA A 81 -9.09 -21.68 16.56
N THR A 82 -7.83 -22.05 16.83
CA THR A 82 -7.36 -22.41 18.17
C THR A 82 -7.42 -21.22 19.13
N GLU A 83 -6.91 -20.06 18.71
CA GLU A 83 -6.94 -18.82 19.48
C GLU A 83 -8.36 -18.36 19.81
N LEU A 84 -9.29 -18.51 18.85
CA LEU A 84 -10.71 -18.18 19.01
C LEU A 84 -11.53 -19.29 19.66
N ARG A 85 -10.91 -20.43 20.01
CA ARG A 85 -11.55 -21.62 20.62
C ARG A 85 -12.70 -22.17 19.78
N LEU A 86 -12.55 -22.18 18.47
CA LEU A 86 -13.50 -22.76 17.51
C LEU A 86 -13.10 -24.21 17.22
N THR A 87 -14.06 -25.15 17.30
CA THR A 87 -13.81 -26.58 17.08
C THR A 87 -14.75 -27.15 16.04
N GLY A 88 -14.25 -27.99 15.14
CA GLY A 88 -15.07 -28.67 14.12
C GLY A 88 -15.65 -27.72 13.07
N VAL A 89 -14.99 -26.58 12.84
CA VAL A 89 -15.41 -25.54 11.90
C VAL A 89 -14.64 -25.64 10.58
N SER A 90 -15.19 -25.06 9.50
CA SER A 90 -14.46 -24.87 8.25
C SER A 90 -13.57 -23.63 8.28
N TYR A 91 -12.71 -23.45 7.29
CA TYR A 91 -11.96 -22.20 7.14
C TYR A 91 -12.88 -20.98 6.92
N SER A 92 -14.00 -21.13 6.20
CA SER A 92 -14.96 -20.05 5.99
C SER A 92 -15.65 -19.63 7.28
N ASP A 93 -15.92 -20.58 8.20
CA ASP A 93 -16.50 -20.28 9.51
C ASP A 93 -15.53 -19.46 10.37
N VAL A 94 -14.24 -19.78 10.31
CA VAL A 94 -13.19 -18.99 10.97
C VAL A 94 -13.12 -17.59 10.35
N LEU A 95 -13.13 -17.46 9.02
CA LEU A 95 -13.07 -16.16 8.34
C LEU A 95 -14.36 -15.33 8.49
N ALA A 96 -15.50 -15.95 8.79
CA ALA A 96 -16.74 -15.23 9.13
C ALA A 96 -16.71 -14.65 10.56
N SER A 97 -15.78 -15.11 11.40
CA SER A 97 -15.61 -14.60 12.76
C SER A 97 -14.88 -13.25 12.79
N LYS A 98 -14.77 -12.67 13.98
CA LYS A 98 -14.05 -11.42 14.20
C LYS A 98 -12.91 -11.63 15.18
N ALA A 99 -11.74 -11.08 14.87
CA ALA A 99 -10.55 -11.15 15.73
C ALA A 99 -9.97 -9.75 15.97
N THR A 100 -9.24 -9.59 17.08
CA THR A 100 -8.44 -8.39 17.32
C THR A 100 -7.10 -8.48 16.59
N VAL A 101 -6.41 -7.35 16.42
CA VAL A 101 -5.07 -7.35 15.80
C VAL A 101 -4.07 -8.17 16.61
N GLY A 102 -4.17 -8.13 17.94
CA GLY A 102 -3.36 -8.96 18.82
C GLY A 102 -3.57 -10.46 18.57
N GLN A 103 -4.82 -10.90 18.43
CA GLN A 103 -5.14 -12.30 18.12
C GLN A 103 -4.64 -12.72 16.74
N ILE A 104 -4.76 -11.84 15.74
CA ILE A 104 -4.23 -12.09 14.39
C ILE A 104 -2.70 -12.24 14.44
N ALA A 105 -2.00 -11.30 15.09
CA ALA A 105 -0.54 -11.34 15.19
C ALA A 105 -0.04 -12.57 15.99
N THR A 106 -0.74 -12.96 17.07
CA THR A 106 -0.45 -14.20 17.81
C THR A 106 -0.63 -15.43 16.93
N ALA A 107 -1.76 -15.55 16.21
CA ALA A 107 -2.01 -16.67 15.32
C ALA A 107 -0.97 -16.77 14.20
N MET A 108 -0.52 -15.62 13.64
CA MET A 108 0.57 -15.59 12.66
C MET A 108 1.91 -16.05 13.25
N ALA A 109 2.20 -15.69 14.51
CA ALA A 109 3.43 -16.08 15.19
C ALA A 109 3.50 -17.60 15.45
N ASP A 110 2.37 -18.29 15.47
CA ASP A 110 2.28 -19.73 15.69
C ASP A 110 2.21 -20.56 14.40
N VAL A 111 2.34 -19.91 13.24
CA VAL A 111 2.42 -20.59 11.95
C VAL A 111 3.73 -21.38 11.84
N PRO A 112 3.69 -22.67 11.47
CA PRO A 112 4.87 -23.49 11.30
C PRO A 112 5.81 -22.97 10.21
N GLY A 113 7.12 -23.09 10.42
CA GLY A 113 8.15 -22.72 9.44
C GLY A 113 8.58 -21.24 9.47
N LEU A 114 7.97 -20.43 10.33
CA LEU A 114 8.41 -19.05 10.56
C LEU A 114 9.73 -19.01 11.32
N ASP A 115 10.64 -18.11 10.94
CA ASP A 115 11.90 -17.92 11.65
C ASP A 115 11.70 -17.28 13.03
N ARG A 116 12.69 -17.42 13.91
CA ARG A 116 12.61 -16.92 15.29
C ARG A 116 12.45 -15.40 15.36
N THR A 117 13.08 -14.65 14.46
CA THR A 117 13.06 -13.18 14.45
C THR A 117 11.67 -12.69 14.08
N SER A 118 11.08 -13.22 13.00
CA SER A 118 9.70 -12.89 12.61
C SER A 118 8.68 -13.28 13.68
N LYS A 119 8.84 -14.45 14.32
CA LYS A 119 7.97 -14.88 15.42
C LYS A 119 8.02 -13.89 16.59
N LEU A 120 9.20 -13.49 17.03
CA LEU A 120 9.38 -12.54 18.14
C LEU A 120 8.83 -11.15 17.79
N ALA A 121 9.04 -10.70 16.56
CA ALA A 121 8.51 -9.42 16.10
C ALA A 121 6.98 -9.42 16.09
N LEU A 122 6.33 -10.47 15.57
CA LEU A 122 4.87 -10.63 15.62
C LEU A 122 4.34 -10.69 17.07
N GLN A 123 5.03 -11.39 17.96
CA GLN A 123 4.65 -11.43 19.39
C GLN A 123 4.78 -10.06 20.06
N THR A 124 5.80 -9.28 19.70
CA THR A 124 5.97 -7.91 20.18
C THR A 124 4.82 -7.02 19.70
N MET A 125 4.43 -7.14 18.43
CA MET A 125 3.28 -6.42 17.89
C MET A 125 1.96 -6.87 18.53
N ALA A 126 1.78 -8.17 18.77
CA ALA A 126 0.61 -8.71 19.44
C ALA A 126 0.46 -8.18 20.86
N ALA A 127 1.57 -8.13 21.63
CA ALA A 127 1.59 -7.59 22.98
C ALA A 127 1.35 -6.06 23.02
N GLY A 128 1.83 -5.34 22.01
CA GLY A 128 1.61 -3.90 21.87
C GLY A 128 0.22 -3.52 21.35
N ALA A 129 -0.49 -4.42 20.67
CA ALA A 129 -1.82 -4.16 20.13
C ALA A 129 -2.87 -4.05 21.25
N THR A 130 -2.98 -2.87 21.86
CA THR A 130 -3.93 -2.58 22.94
C THR A 130 -5.36 -2.36 22.44
N ASN A 131 -5.53 -2.11 21.14
CA ASN A 131 -6.84 -1.92 20.53
C ASN A 131 -7.62 -3.25 20.45
N MET A 132 -8.76 -3.30 21.12
CA MET A 132 -9.65 -4.46 21.19
C MET A 132 -10.74 -4.48 20.11
N VAL A 133 -10.65 -3.61 19.10
CA VAL A 133 -11.57 -3.61 17.95
C VAL A 133 -11.51 -4.96 17.24
N LYS A 134 -12.68 -5.58 17.08
CA LYS A 134 -12.84 -6.87 16.41
C LYS A 134 -13.14 -6.67 14.94
N ILE A 135 -12.23 -7.11 14.08
CA ILE A 135 -12.31 -6.95 12.63
C ILE A 135 -12.93 -8.20 11.99
N PRO A 136 -13.88 -8.07 11.05
CA PRO A 136 -14.34 -9.19 10.23
C PRO A 136 -13.20 -9.75 9.37
N LEU A 137 -12.84 -11.02 9.56
CA LEU A 137 -11.68 -11.63 8.88
C LEU A 137 -11.91 -11.81 7.38
N SER A 138 -13.16 -11.86 6.94
CA SER A 138 -13.56 -11.89 5.53
C SER A 138 -13.11 -10.66 4.73
N HIS A 139 -12.81 -9.54 5.40
CA HIS A 139 -12.25 -8.35 4.74
C HIS A 139 -10.73 -8.45 4.53
N LEU A 140 -10.07 -9.40 5.20
CA LEU A 140 -8.62 -9.59 5.11
C LEU A 140 -8.25 -10.60 4.02
N ILE A 141 -8.99 -11.72 3.95
CA ILE A 141 -8.66 -12.90 3.14
C ILE A 141 -9.95 -13.56 2.62
N ASP A 142 -9.94 -13.99 1.35
CA ASP A 142 -10.99 -14.84 0.78
C ASP A 142 -10.39 -16.15 0.24
N LEU A 143 -10.71 -17.28 0.88
CA LEU A 143 -10.21 -18.59 0.50
C LEU A 143 -11.06 -19.27 -0.60
N GLY A 144 -12.10 -18.63 -1.12
CA GLY A 144 -12.95 -19.18 -2.17
C GLY A 144 -13.50 -20.57 -1.81
N SER A 145 -13.42 -21.50 -2.77
CA SER A 145 -13.86 -22.89 -2.61
C SER A 145 -13.11 -23.65 -1.50
N VAL A 146 -11.83 -23.32 -1.28
CA VAL A 146 -10.97 -23.89 -0.22
C VAL A 146 -11.52 -23.55 1.16
N GLY A 147 -12.27 -22.44 1.28
CA GLY A 147 -12.94 -22.04 2.52
C GLY A 147 -13.88 -23.11 3.08
N SER A 148 -14.44 -23.97 2.22
CA SER A 148 -15.36 -25.04 2.64
C SER A 148 -14.67 -26.23 3.31
N LEU A 149 -13.34 -26.32 3.23
CA LEU A 149 -12.58 -27.40 3.85
C LEU A 149 -12.56 -27.24 5.38
N GLY A 150 -12.51 -28.37 6.07
CA GLY A 150 -12.32 -28.39 7.52
C GLY A 150 -10.94 -27.85 7.89
N VAL A 151 -10.88 -27.11 9.00
CA VAL A 151 -9.61 -26.67 9.59
C VAL A 151 -8.65 -27.88 9.76
N GLY A 152 -7.39 -27.72 9.34
CA GLY A 152 -6.37 -28.76 9.27
C GLY A 152 -6.33 -29.56 7.97
N GLN A 153 -7.30 -29.40 7.06
CA GLN A 153 -7.25 -30.01 5.73
C GLN A 153 -6.48 -29.12 4.76
N LYS A 154 -5.48 -29.67 4.07
CA LYS A 154 -4.65 -28.95 3.08
C LYS A 154 -4.63 -29.68 1.75
N PRO A 155 -5.20 -29.11 0.67
CA PRO A 155 -5.12 -29.69 -0.67
C PRO A 155 -3.66 -29.74 -1.16
N ALA A 156 -3.26 -30.86 -1.76
CA ALA A 156 -1.93 -30.98 -2.33
C ALA A 156 -1.73 -29.98 -3.49
N GLY A 157 -0.66 -29.20 -3.44
CA GLY A 157 -0.28 -28.26 -4.50
C GLY A 157 -0.91 -26.87 -4.44
N LEU A 158 -1.86 -26.62 -3.53
CA LEU A 158 -2.48 -25.32 -3.34
C LEU A 158 -1.96 -24.64 -2.07
N THR A 159 -0.77 -24.03 -2.18
CA THR A 159 -0.21 -23.18 -1.13
C THR A 159 -0.85 -21.80 -1.21
N VAL A 160 -1.36 -21.29 -0.09
CA VAL A 160 -1.90 -19.92 -0.01
C VAL A 160 -1.00 -19.16 0.95
N ALA A 161 -0.17 -18.27 0.42
CA ALA A 161 0.78 -17.51 1.23
C ALA A 161 0.50 -16.01 1.17
N ALA A 162 0.71 -15.33 2.30
CA ALA A 162 0.54 -13.89 2.48
C ALA A 162 1.80 -13.31 3.16
N SER A 163 2.20 -12.10 2.78
CA SER A 163 3.27 -11.39 3.51
C SER A 163 2.82 -11.07 4.94
N ALA A 164 3.67 -11.36 5.92
CA ALA A 164 3.36 -11.08 7.33
C ALA A 164 3.11 -9.59 7.55
N MET A 165 3.96 -8.73 6.97
CA MET A 165 3.78 -7.27 7.05
C MET A 165 2.43 -6.83 6.48
N SER A 166 2.03 -7.34 5.31
CA SER A 166 0.76 -6.98 4.68
C SER A 166 -0.44 -7.42 5.50
N MET A 167 -0.39 -8.59 6.14
CA MET A 167 -1.45 -9.04 7.03
C MET A 167 -1.59 -8.15 8.26
N VAL A 168 -0.49 -7.82 8.92
CA VAL A 168 -0.53 -6.97 10.13
C VAL A 168 -0.95 -5.55 9.81
N THR A 169 -0.45 -4.96 8.71
CA THR A 169 -0.82 -3.59 8.33
C THR A 169 -2.28 -3.50 7.90
N ALA A 170 -2.78 -4.48 7.15
CA ALA A 170 -4.19 -4.56 6.78
C ALA A 170 -5.10 -4.77 8.01
N ALA A 171 -4.71 -5.64 8.95
CA ALA A 171 -5.44 -5.81 10.20
C ALA A 171 -5.44 -4.51 11.03
N ALA A 172 -4.29 -3.87 11.21
CA ALA A 172 -4.18 -2.63 11.98
C ALA A 172 -4.98 -1.48 11.34
N ALA A 173 -4.94 -1.36 10.01
CA ALA A 173 -5.73 -0.39 9.26
C ALA A 173 -7.23 -0.57 9.47
N LEU A 174 -7.73 -1.82 9.41
CA LEU A 174 -9.13 -2.14 9.65
C LEU A 174 -9.56 -1.91 11.12
N ALA A 175 -8.69 -2.17 12.09
CA ALA A 175 -8.97 -1.92 13.51
C ALA A 175 -8.99 -0.42 13.88
N ASN A 176 -8.31 0.43 13.12
CA ASN A 176 -8.18 1.85 13.42
C ASN A 176 -9.54 2.60 13.35
N GLY A 177 -10.56 2.07 12.68
CA GLY A 177 -11.97 2.49 12.74
C GLY A 177 -12.31 3.89 12.18
N THR A 178 -11.34 4.82 12.20
CA THR A 178 -11.38 6.16 11.62
C THR A 178 -10.74 6.20 10.24
N ASN A 179 -10.15 5.08 9.80
CA ASN A 179 -9.39 4.94 8.56
C ASN A 179 -8.26 5.97 8.41
N GLN A 180 -7.83 6.62 9.50
CA GLN A 180 -6.85 7.70 9.48
C GLN A 180 -5.80 7.56 10.57
N VAL A 181 -4.52 7.72 10.23
CA VAL A 181 -3.42 7.78 11.20
C VAL A 181 -2.63 9.05 10.97
N GLN A 182 -2.32 9.78 12.04
CA GLN A 182 -1.37 10.88 12.01
C GLN A 182 -0.14 10.52 12.84
N VAL A 183 1.03 10.67 12.22
CA VAL A 183 2.34 10.34 12.78
C VAL A 183 3.21 11.58 12.71
N ASN A 184 3.75 12.00 13.85
CA ASN A 184 4.78 13.03 13.88
C ASN A 184 6.16 12.37 13.78
N LEU A 185 6.82 12.53 12.64
CA LEU A 185 8.15 11.98 12.38
C LEU A 185 9.26 12.94 12.86
N GLY A 186 8.92 14.15 13.31
CA GLY A 186 9.86 15.13 13.85
C GLY A 186 10.98 15.49 12.88
N ALA A 187 12.20 15.64 13.42
CA ALA A 187 13.43 15.87 12.66
C ALA A 187 14.20 14.56 12.38
N THR A 188 13.53 13.41 12.44
CA THR A 188 14.13 12.08 12.21
C THR A 188 14.68 11.93 10.78
N ILE A 189 14.25 12.79 9.86
CA ILE A 189 14.69 12.78 8.46
C ILE A 189 15.77 13.85 8.25
N PRO A 190 17.01 13.45 7.90
CA PRO A 190 18.09 14.39 7.62
C PRO A 190 17.70 15.42 6.56
N GLY A 191 17.92 16.70 6.86
CA GLY A 191 17.60 17.82 5.97
C GLY A 191 16.19 18.41 6.16
N LEU A 192 15.32 17.78 6.97
CA LEU A 192 14.01 18.31 7.34
C LEU A 192 14.02 18.76 8.82
N THR A 193 13.38 19.90 9.10
CA THR A 193 13.25 20.44 10.47
C THR A 193 12.01 19.94 11.19
N SER A 194 10.94 19.65 10.46
CA SER A 194 9.75 19.00 10.97
C SER A 194 9.09 18.19 9.88
N THR A 195 8.48 17.06 10.25
CA THR A 195 7.78 16.18 9.33
C THR A 195 6.55 15.59 10.01
N THR A 196 5.36 15.93 9.50
CA THR A 196 4.09 15.33 9.93
C THR A 196 3.50 14.53 8.78
N LEU A 197 3.13 13.29 9.05
CA LEU A 197 2.56 12.36 8.08
C LEU A 197 1.13 12.02 8.51
N SER A 198 0.15 12.29 7.66
CA SER A 198 -1.22 11.81 7.84
C SER A 198 -1.54 10.82 6.72
N ILE A 199 -2.12 9.69 7.07
CA ILE A 199 -2.46 8.61 6.15
C ILE A 199 -3.93 8.31 6.33
N ALA A 200 -4.63 8.11 5.24
CA ALA A 200 -5.95 7.50 5.24
C ALA A 200 -5.99 6.29 4.30
N ILE A 201 -6.66 5.23 4.73
CA ILE A 201 -6.76 3.96 4.00
C ILE A 201 -8.25 3.70 3.76
N GLY A 202 -8.65 3.66 2.50
CA GLY A 202 -10.03 3.39 2.11
C GLY A 202 -10.36 1.89 2.15
N GLU A 203 -11.64 1.57 1.96
CA GLU A 203 -12.07 0.19 1.76
C GLU A 203 -11.86 -0.24 0.30
N PRO A 204 -11.47 -1.50 0.03
CA PRO A 204 -11.40 -2.00 -1.35
C PRO A 204 -12.78 -2.00 -2.04
N PRO A 205 -12.86 -1.70 -3.35
CA PRO A 205 -14.13 -1.73 -4.07
C PRO A 205 -14.78 -3.12 -4.03
N GLN A 206 -16.08 -3.17 -3.72
CA GLN A 206 -16.87 -4.42 -3.60
C GLN A 206 -16.35 -5.38 -2.52
N SER A 207 -15.68 -4.89 -1.47
CA SER A 207 -15.07 -5.72 -0.42
C SER A 207 -14.13 -6.80 -0.99
N SER A 208 -13.44 -6.51 -2.10
CA SER A 208 -12.47 -7.41 -2.72
C SER A 208 -11.19 -7.42 -1.88
N PRO A 209 -10.87 -8.50 -1.15
CA PRO A 209 -9.64 -8.55 -0.37
C PRO A 209 -8.42 -8.55 -1.29
N TRP A 210 -7.28 -8.17 -0.72
CA TRP A 210 -6.00 -8.09 -1.44
C TRP A 210 -5.43 -9.46 -1.82
N LEU A 211 -5.94 -10.55 -1.22
CA LEU A 211 -5.58 -11.95 -1.48
C LEU A 211 -6.84 -12.80 -1.63
N LYS A 212 -6.89 -13.57 -2.72
CA LYS A 212 -8.01 -14.47 -3.01
C LYS A 212 -7.57 -15.78 -3.67
N VAL A 213 -8.34 -16.84 -3.42
CA VAL A 213 -8.31 -18.09 -4.20
C VAL A 213 -9.55 -18.16 -5.08
N GLY A 214 -9.39 -18.47 -6.36
CA GLY A 214 -10.53 -18.67 -7.25
C GLY A 214 -10.17 -19.06 -8.67
N GLU A 215 -11.20 -19.20 -9.50
CA GLU A 215 -11.11 -19.56 -10.93
C GLU A 215 -10.85 -18.33 -11.82
N ALA A 216 -10.64 -18.57 -13.12
CA ALA A 216 -10.57 -17.53 -14.13
C ALA A 216 -11.78 -16.58 -14.05
N GLY A 217 -11.52 -15.27 -14.05
CA GLY A 217 -12.50 -14.21 -13.80
C GLY A 217 -12.42 -13.62 -12.39
N THR A 218 -11.75 -14.28 -11.45
CA THR A 218 -11.51 -13.75 -10.09
C THR A 218 -10.72 -12.45 -10.13
N VAL A 219 -11.13 -11.47 -9.31
CA VAL A 219 -10.49 -10.14 -9.20
C VAL A 219 -10.11 -9.86 -7.76
N VAL A 220 -8.90 -9.35 -7.55
CA VAL A 220 -8.43 -8.75 -6.29
C VAL A 220 -8.08 -7.29 -6.51
N ARG A 221 -8.29 -6.46 -5.49
CA ARG A 221 -7.99 -5.02 -5.52
C ARG A 221 -7.28 -4.58 -4.25
N THR A 222 -6.39 -3.61 -4.38
CA THR A 222 -5.84 -2.92 -3.19
C THR A 222 -6.84 -1.90 -2.64
N ALA A 223 -6.63 -1.50 -1.40
CA ALA A 223 -7.29 -0.32 -0.85
C ALA A 223 -6.79 0.96 -1.54
N GLN A 224 -7.66 1.98 -1.61
CA GLN A 224 -7.24 3.33 -1.93
C GLN A 224 -6.46 3.91 -0.75
N THR A 225 -5.43 4.70 -1.01
CA THR A 225 -4.61 5.31 0.05
C THR A 225 -4.42 6.80 -0.23
N ARG A 226 -4.65 7.62 0.78
CA ARG A 226 -4.31 9.05 0.77
C ARG A 226 -3.21 9.31 1.78
N ILE A 227 -2.21 10.06 1.38
CA ILE A 227 -1.13 10.52 2.23
C ILE A 227 -1.07 12.03 2.16
N LYS A 228 -0.92 12.67 3.32
CA LYS A 228 -0.54 14.07 3.47
C LYS A 228 0.75 14.13 4.26
N LEU A 229 1.82 14.54 3.60
CA LEU A 229 3.12 14.81 4.18
C LEU A 229 3.31 16.32 4.27
N ASN A 230 3.42 16.85 5.48
CA ASN A 230 3.87 18.22 5.72
C ASN A 230 5.31 18.18 6.20
N ALA A 231 6.24 18.62 5.36
CA ALA A 231 7.66 18.68 5.67
C ALA A 231 8.17 20.13 5.60
N SER A 232 8.99 20.55 6.56
CA SER A 232 9.63 21.86 6.55
C SER A 232 11.15 21.73 6.45
N VAL A 233 11.78 22.67 5.75
CA VAL A 233 13.22 22.87 5.68
C VAL A 233 13.52 24.24 6.25
N GLY A 234 14.22 24.30 7.39
CA GLY A 234 14.72 25.55 7.96
C GLY A 234 16.08 25.91 7.35
N LEU A 235 16.23 27.13 6.85
CA LEU A 235 17.45 27.60 6.19
C LEU A 235 18.33 28.47 7.11
N GLY A 236 18.39 28.11 8.39
CA GLY A 236 19.21 28.73 9.42
C GLY A 236 18.58 28.67 10.82
N ASN A 237 19.40 28.88 11.86
CA ASN A 237 18.94 28.95 13.25
C ASN A 237 18.49 30.38 13.57
N GLY A 238 17.20 30.69 13.48
CA GLY A 238 16.68 31.99 13.88
C GLY A 238 15.16 32.06 13.95
N ASN A 239 14.69 32.97 14.81
CA ASN A 239 13.30 33.20 15.17
C ASN A 239 12.39 33.62 14.02
N ASN A 240 11.36 32.82 13.74
CA ASN A 240 10.17 33.32 13.07
C ASN A 240 9.01 33.30 14.08
N GLY A 241 8.64 34.48 14.58
CA GLY A 241 7.37 34.63 15.29
C GLY A 241 6.23 34.39 14.30
N GLY A 242 5.67 33.18 14.32
CA GLY A 242 4.42 32.83 13.62
C GLY A 242 4.51 32.01 12.34
N GLY A 243 5.70 31.67 11.83
CA GLY A 243 5.90 30.75 10.68
C GLY A 243 6.44 29.37 11.10
N TYR A 244 6.66 28.44 10.15
CA TYR A 244 7.08 27.04 10.39
C TYR A 244 8.51 26.85 10.96
N GLY A 245 9.10 27.88 11.59
CA GLY A 245 10.43 27.87 12.21
C GLY A 245 10.37 28.01 13.73
N ASN A 246 10.96 27.07 14.46
CA ASN A 246 11.04 27.05 15.93
C ASN A 246 11.77 28.31 16.46
N GLY A 247 11.07 29.17 17.18
CA GLY A 247 11.62 30.39 17.76
C GLY A 247 12.24 30.19 19.15
N ASN A 248 13.55 30.44 19.30
CA ASN A 248 14.14 31.22 20.42
C ASN A 248 15.65 31.60 20.18
N GLY A 249 15.98 32.42 19.17
CA GLY A 249 17.31 32.96 18.89
C GLY A 249 17.30 34.25 18.04
N SER A 250 17.98 35.28 18.53
CA SER A 250 18.27 36.56 17.86
C SER A 250 19.40 36.41 16.83
N GLY A 251 19.10 35.87 15.65
CA GLY A 251 20.09 35.63 14.58
C GLY A 251 19.60 35.98 13.17
N ASN A 252 20.52 36.37 12.30
CA ASN A 252 20.33 36.50 10.84
C ASN A 252 20.14 35.11 10.20
N ALA A 253 18.98 34.47 10.37
CA ALA A 253 18.68 33.21 9.70
C ALA A 253 18.16 33.44 8.27
N GLY A 254 18.43 32.47 7.38
CA GLY A 254 17.96 32.46 6.00
C GLY A 254 19.06 32.61 4.94
N THR A 255 18.82 32.02 3.77
CA THR A 255 19.68 32.12 2.60
C THR A 255 19.52 33.48 1.94
N ASN A 256 20.60 34.26 1.84
CA ASN A 256 20.58 35.56 1.16
C ASN A 256 20.46 35.37 -0.35
N LEU A 257 19.44 35.98 -0.96
CA LEU A 257 19.15 35.89 -2.41
C LEU A 257 19.59 37.13 -3.20
N GLY A 258 20.14 38.14 -2.51
CA GLY A 258 20.47 39.44 -3.10
C GLY A 258 19.30 40.42 -3.01
N GLY A 259 19.56 41.70 -3.30
CA GLY A 259 18.53 42.75 -3.32
C GLY A 259 17.81 43.00 -1.98
N GLY A 260 18.40 42.57 -0.86
CA GLY A 260 17.76 42.64 0.47
C GLY A 260 16.76 41.52 0.76
N ILE A 261 16.67 40.50 -0.09
CA ILE A 261 15.75 39.36 0.05
C ILE A 261 16.49 38.20 0.76
N LYS A 262 15.85 37.58 1.76
CA LYS A 262 16.33 36.35 2.39
C LYS A 262 15.23 35.29 2.47
N LEU A 263 15.53 34.06 2.08
CA LEU A 263 14.65 32.90 2.21
C LEU A 263 14.87 32.25 3.58
N LEU A 264 13.85 32.23 4.43
CA LEU A 264 13.95 31.81 5.84
C LEU A 264 13.64 30.32 6.02
N ALA A 265 12.56 29.85 5.38
CA ALA A 265 12.11 28.48 5.44
C ALA A 265 11.38 28.08 4.15
N VAL A 266 11.33 26.78 3.89
CA VAL A 266 10.55 26.18 2.82
C VAL A 266 9.65 25.10 3.41
N ASN A 267 8.38 25.13 3.06
CA ASN A 267 7.37 24.16 3.49
C ASN A 267 6.88 23.36 2.28
N LEU A 268 6.68 22.07 2.48
CA LEU A 268 6.30 21.10 1.46
C LEU A 268 5.06 20.32 1.93
N PRO A 269 3.86 20.87 1.68
CA PRO A 269 2.60 20.17 1.92
C PRO A 269 2.28 19.27 0.72
N LEU A 270 2.84 18.06 0.75
CA LEU A 270 2.68 17.05 -0.29
C LEU A 270 1.49 16.13 0.02
N ASN A 271 0.50 16.13 -0.87
CA ASN A 271 -0.63 15.20 -0.83
C ASN A 271 -0.46 14.18 -1.95
N VAL A 272 -0.61 12.91 -1.65
CA VAL A 272 -0.53 11.82 -2.62
C VAL A 272 -1.78 10.96 -2.45
N GLU A 273 -2.54 10.80 -3.52
CA GLU A 273 -3.69 9.92 -3.61
C GLU A 273 -3.35 8.79 -4.58
N VAL A 274 -3.39 7.56 -4.07
CA VAL A 274 -3.18 6.34 -4.84
C VAL A 274 -4.51 5.59 -4.89
N ALA A 275 -5.04 5.41 -6.09
CA ALA A 275 -6.22 4.60 -6.34
C ALA A 275 -5.90 3.10 -6.22
N TYR A 276 -6.94 2.26 -6.29
CA TYR A 276 -6.76 0.82 -6.22
C TYR A 276 -5.98 0.30 -7.44
N ALA A 277 -5.05 -0.61 -7.21
CA ALA A 277 -4.53 -1.50 -8.24
C ALA A 277 -5.48 -2.70 -8.39
N GLU A 278 -5.60 -3.25 -9.59
CA GLU A 278 -6.44 -4.40 -9.89
C GLU A 278 -5.61 -5.54 -10.47
N ALA A 279 -5.89 -6.76 -10.01
CA ALA A 279 -5.36 -7.97 -10.61
C ALA A 279 -6.51 -8.93 -10.89
N LYS A 280 -6.63 -9.36 -12.14
CA LYS A 280 -7.65 -10.28 -12.61
C LYS A 280 -7.01 -11.58 -13.08
N LEU A 281 -7.43 -12.70 -12.51
CA LEU A 281 -7.05 -14.02 -12.99
C LEU A 281 -7.72 -14.29 -14.34
N THR A 282 -6.92 -14.47 -15.38
CA THR A 282 -7.43 -14.68 -16.75
C THR A 282 -7.32 -16.12 -17.22
N ASP A 283 -6.32 -16.86 -16.75
CA ASP A 283 -6.12 -18.27 -17.12
C ASP A 283 -5.38 -19.05 -16.03
N VAL A 284 -5.75 -20.31 -15.85
CA VAL A 284 -5.01 -21.31 -15.07
C VAL A 284 -4.94 -22.58 -15.92
N SER A 285 -3.73 -23.00 -16.29
CA SER A 285 -3.54 -24.14 -17.20
C SER A 285 -2.37 -25.04 -16.79
N CYS A 286 -2.50 -26.34 -17.08
CA CYS A 286 -1.44 -27.34 -16.91
C CYS A 286 -1.20 -28.03 -18.26
N PRO A 287 -0.33 -27.48 -19.14
CA PRO A 287 -0.18 -27.97 -20.50
C PRO A 287 0.21 -29.45 -20.63
N THR A 288 0.90 -30.03 -19.64
CA THR A 288 1.25 -31.46 -19.65
C THR A 288 0.27 -32.33 -18.87
N GLY A 289 -0.81 -31.74 -18.33
CA GLY A 289 -1.74 -32.39 -17.41
C GLY A 289 -1.16 -32.67 -16.02
N ARG A 290 0.03 -32.16 -15.72
CA ARG A 290 0.72 -32.35 -14.44
C ARG A 290 0.96 -31.02 -13.71
N PRO A 291 1.02 -31.02 -12.35
CA PRO A 291 1.19 -29.80 -11.56
C PRO A 291 2.50 -29.04 -11.83
N ASP A 292 3.57 -29.73 -12.24
CA ASP A 292 4.86 -29.14 -12.61
C ASP A 292 4.80 -28.27 -13.88
N SER A 293 3.75 -28.43 -14.69
CA SER A 293 3.50 -27.59 -15.86
C SER A 293 2.59 -26.40 -15.61
N LEU A 294 2.17 -26.17 -14.37
CA LEU A 294 1.24 -25.10 -14.01
C LEU A 294 1.67 -23.75 -14.58
N LYS A 295 0.70 -23.07 -15.22
CA LYS A 295 0.78 -21.70 -15.69
C LYS A 295 -0.43 -20.94 -15.20
N VAL A 296 -0.19 -19.73 -14.68
CA VAL A 296 -1.22 -18.82 -14.22
C VAL A 296 -1.01 -17.48 -14.91
N THR A 297 -2.04 -16.95 -15.56
CA THR A 297 -1.99 -15.62 -16.19
C THR A 297 -2.89 -14.66 -15.44
N ILE A 298 -2.31 -13.52 -15.05
CA ILE A 298 -2.97 -12.42 -14.36
C ILE A 298 -2.92 -11.18 -15.25
N ALA A 299 -4.07 -10.59 -15.55
CA ALA A 299 -4.13 -9.24 -16.10
C ALA A 299 -4.02 -8.25 -14.94
N ALA A 300 -2.94 -7.47 -14.90
CA ALA A 300 -2.64 -6.54 -13.84
C ALA A 300 -2.74 -5.10 -14.34
N GLN A 301 -3.47 -4.26 -13.61
CA GLN A 301 -3.65 -2.85 -13.88
C GLN A 301 -3.20 -2.05 -12.65
N PRO A 302 -2.14 -1.24 -12.75
CA PRO A 302 -1.73 -0.34 -11.68
C PRO A 302 -2.84 0.65 -11.31
N GLY A 303 -2.79 1.19 -10.08
CA GLY A 303 -3.73 2.19 -9.60
C GLY A 303 -3.31 3.61 -9.96
N VAL A 304 -4.27 4.43 -10.40
CA VAL A 304 -4.07 5.86 -10.74
C VAL A 304 -3.43 6.59 -9.57
N VAL A 305 -2.49 7.48 -9.86
CA VAL A 305 -1.88 8.35 -8.84
C VAL A 305 -2.11 9.80 -9.18
N ALA A 306 -2.54 10.56 -8.18
CA ALA A 306 -2.55 12.01 -8.19
C ALA A 306 -1.69 12.52 -7.02
N ALA A 307 -0.90 13.55 -7.25
CA ALA A 307 -0.17 14.22 -6.21
C ALA A 307 -0.29 15.74 -6.36
N HIS A 308 -0.35 16.41 -5.22
CA HIS A 308 -0.55 17.85 -5.12
C HIS A 308 0.39 18.42 -4.07
N LEU A 309 1.15 19.43 -4.45
CA LEU A 309 1.88 20.29 -3.52
C LEU A 309 0.96 21.46 -3.23
N ALA A 310 0.14 21.34 -2.18
CA ALA A 310 -0.99 22.25 -1.90
C ALA A 310 -1.57 22.00 -0.51
N ASP A 311 -2.39 22.93 -0.03
CA ASP A 311 -3.18 22.72 1.17
C ASP A 311 -4.46 21.96 0.81
N THR A 312 -4.92 21.13 1.73
CA THR A 312 -6.17 20.38 1.62
C THR A 312 -7.00 20.62 2.87
N ASN A 313 -8.31 20.73 2.71
CA ASN A 313 -9.21 20.79 3.85
C ASN A 313 -9.18 19.44 4.57
N ALA A 314 -8.86 19.45 5.87
CA ALA A 314 -8.80 18.24 6.67
C ALA A 314 -10.17 17.52 6.76
N SER A 315 -11.28 18.26 6.62
CA SER A 315 -12.62 17.68 6.64
C SER A 315 -12.83 16.81 5.40
N GLY A 316 -12.88 15.49 5.59
CA GLY A 316 -13.08 14.53 4.50
C GLY A 316 -11.79 13.93 3.92
N PHE A 317 -10.63 14.11 4.55
CA PHE A 317 -9.40 13.42 4.13
C PHE A 317 -9.57 11.89 4.06
N ALA A 318 -10.19 11.31 5.09
CA ALA A 318 -10.54 9.89 5.15
C ALA A 318 -11.87 9.52 4.45
N ASP A 319 -12.59 10.50 3.87
CA ASP A 319 -13.82 10.26 3.11
C ASP A 319 -13.47 10.05 1.63
N PHE A 320 -13.29 8.78 1.24
CA PHE A 320 -12.98 8.38 -0.14
C PHE A 320 -14.18 8.49 -1.09
N THR A 321 -15.39 8.80 -0.58
CA THR A 321 -16.57 9.03 -1.42
C THR A 321 -16.59 10.42 -2.05
N LYS A 322 -15.73 11.33 -1.57
CA LYS A 322 -15.61 12.70 -2.06
C LYS A 322 -14.21 12.98 -2.61
N PRO A 323 -14.09 13.73 -3.71
CA PRO A 323 -12.79 14.20 -4.18
C PRO A 323 -12.19 15.19 -3.18
N GLN A 324 -10.86 15.19 -3.07
CA GLN A 324 -10.11 16.18 -2.31
C GLN A 324 -10.19 17.55 -3.00
N SER A 325 -10.30 18.62 -2.21
CA SER A 325 -10.19 20.00 -2.69
C SER A 325 -8.86 20.59 -2.26
N PHE A 326 -8.13 21.17 -3.20
CA PHE A 326 -6.81 21.75 -2.97
C PHE A 326 -6.84 23.27 -3.12
N SER A 327 -6.06 23.97 -2.29
CA SER A 327 -5.83 25.41 -2.36
C SER A 327 -4.34 25.72 -2.31
N ASP A 328 -3.95 26.92 -2.74
CA ASP A 328 -2.59 27.40 -2.57
C ASP A 328 -2.16 27.27 -1.11
N ALA A 329 -0.98 26.71 -0.89
CA ALA A 329 -0.35 26.59 0.41
C ALA A 329 0.80 27.58 0.55
N GLU A 330 1.15 27.91 1.79
CA GLU A 330 2.38 28.61 2.09
C GLU A 330 3.59 27.68 1.84
N ILE A 331 4.40 28.03 0.83
CA ILE A 331 5.56 27.24 0.39
C ILE A 331 6.87 27.82 0.91
N ALA A 332 6.94 29.12 1.13
CA ALA A 332 8.17 29.76 1.58
C ALA A 332 7.95 31.00 2.43
N ASP A 333 8.80 31.15 3.43
CA ASP A 333 8.92 32.34 4.26
C ASP A 333 10.07 33.20 3.77
N VAL A 334 9.82 34.48 3.52
CA VAL A 334 10.83 35.42 3.00
C VAL A 334 10.85 36.68 3.85
N SER A 335 12.05 37.20 4.13
CA SER A 335 12.21 38.58 4.63
C SER A 335 12.72 39.47 3.51
N VAL A 336 12.20 40.69 3.44
CA VAL A 336 12.55 41.67 2.40
C VAL A 336 12.95 42.98 3.06
N LYS A 337 14.18 43.40 2.82
CA LYS A 337 14.75 44.67 3.27
C LYS A 337 15.00 45.58 2.06
N LEU A 338 14.06 46.50 1.81
CA LEU A 338 14.21 47.56 0.82
C LEU A 338 14.77 48.82 1.50
N LEU A 339 15.23 49.80 0.71
CA LEU A 339 15.83 51.04 1.23
C LEU A 339 14.94 51.79 2.24
N LEU A 340 13.61 51.72 2.09
CA LEU A 340 12.63 52.50 2.87
C LEU A 340 11.61 51.63 3.62
N VAL A 341 11.55 50.32 3.34
CA VAL A 341 10.54 49.40 3.87
C VAL A 341 11.20 48.10 4.28
N ASN A 342 10.99 47.70 5.53
CA ASN A 342 11.43 46.41 6.06
C ASN A 342 10.20 45.52 6.27
N LEU A 343 10.09 44.45 5.50
CA LEU A 343 9.09 43.41 5.69
C LEU A 343 9.77 42.20 6.31
N SER A 344 9.56 42.02 7.62
CA SER A 344 10.25 40.97 8.38
C SER A 344 9.77 39.56 8.03
N LEU A 345 8.52 39.40 7.57
CA LEU A 345 7.97 38.12 7.13
C LEU A 345 6.94 38.32 6.03
N LEU A 346 7.20 37.70 4.87
CA LEU A 346 6.32 37.66 3.72
C LEU A 346 6.15 36.21 3.29
N GLN A 347 4.89 35.77 3.25
CA GLN A 347 4.52 34.40 2.90
C GLN A 347 4.35 34.30 1.39
N ILE A 348 5.01 33.29 0.82
CA ILE A 348 4.89 32.95 -0.59
C ILE A 348 3.99 31.74 -0.68
N ASN A 349 2.85 31.94 -1.34
CA ASN A 349 1.89 30.89 -1.56
C ASN A 349 2.18 30.20 -2.89
N GLY A 350 1.74 28.96 -3.04
CA GLY A 350 1.92 28.23 -4.25
C GLY A 350 1.20 26.91 -4.28
N SER A 351 1.08 26.38 -5.48
CA SER A 351 0.52 25.06 -5.69
C SER A 351 1.14 24.39 -6.92
N SER A 352 1.13 23.06 -6.91
CA SER A 352 1.38 22.25 -8.09
C SER A 352 0.61 20.93 -8.03
N ALA A 353 0.43 20.32 -9.21
CA ALA A 353 -0.27 19.05 -9.35
C ALA A 353 0.44 18.16 -10.36
N PHE A 354 0.30 16.86 -10.16
CA PHE A 354 0.78 15.80 -11.03
C PHE A 354 -0.22 14.64 -10.99
N SER A 355 -0.53 14.04 -12.14
CA SER A 355 -1.45 12.89 -12.17
C SER A 355 -1.12 11.92 -13.30
N VAL A 356 -1.27 10.62 -13.05
CA VAL A 356 -1.15 9.55 -14.04
C VAL A 356 -2.45 8.79 -14.12
N THR A 357 -3.23 9.04 -15.19
CA THR A 357 -4.61 8.57 -15.32
C THR A 357 -4.80 7.49 -16.39
N ASN A 358 -3.83 7.27 -17.29
CA ASN A 358 -3.95 6.32 -18.38
C ASN A 358 -3.20 5.01 -18.04
N MET A 359 -3.93 3.99 -17.63
CA MET A 359 -3.38 2.71 -17.19
C MET A 359 -4.05 1.56 -17.92
N ALA A 360 -3.29 0.89 -18.80
CA ALA A 360 -3.76 -0.28 -19.52
C ALA A 360 -3.42 -1.57 -18.75
N PRO A 361 -4.33 -2.55 -18.69
CA PRO A 361 -4.03 -3.87 -18.15
C PRO A 361 -2.87 -4.53 -18.92
N THR A 362 -1.94 -5.13 -18.19
CA THR A 362 -0.81 -5.90 -18.75
C THR A 362 -0.87 -7.32 -18.24
N ASN A 363 -0.72 -8.29 -19.15
CA ASN A 363 -0.74 -9.71 -18.79
C ASN A 363 0.61 -10.14 -18.24
N LEU A 364 0.59 -10.74 -17.05
CA LEU A 364 1.71 -11.39 -16.40
C LEU A 364 1.44 -12.89 -16.36
N THR A 365 2.38 -13.70 -16.86
CA THR A 365 2.28 -15.17 -16.80
C THR A 365 3.29 -15.71 -15.81
N PHE A 366 2.85 -16.50 -14.85
CA PHE A 366 3.66 -17.18 -13.85
C PHE A 366 3.74 -18.67 -14.17
N ASN A 367 4.94 -19.24 -14.13
CA ASN A 367 5.16 -20.68 -14.26
C ASN A 367 5.31 -21.37 -12.90
N ALA A 368 5.27 -22.70 -12.87
CA ALA A 368 5.38 -23.49 -11.64
C ALA A 368 6.62 -23.16 -10.78
N THR A 369 7.78 -22.91 -11.38
CA THR A 369 9.00 -22.55 -10.62
C THR A 369 8.92 -21.16 -10.00
N GLU A 370 8.32 -20.20 -10.70
CA GLU A 370 8.08 -18.85 -10.19
C GLU A 370 7.03 -18.86 -9.09
N ILE A 371 5.99 -19.68 -9.21
CA ILE A 371 4.96 -19.85 -8.19
C ILE A 371 5.56 -20.51 -6.94
N ALA A 372 6.37 -21.56 -7.10
CA ALA A 372 7.04 -22.24 -6.01
C ALA A 372 8.06 -21.33 -5.27
N ALA A 373 8.79 -20.51 -6.02
CA ALA A 373 9.68 -19.48 -5.47
C ALA A 373 8.90 -18.24 -4.97
N LYS A 374 7.59 -18.21 -5.19
CA LYS A 374 6.68 -17.10 -4.88
C LYS A 374 7.20 -15.75 -5.44
N THR A 375 7.74 -15.80 -6.65
CA THR A 375 8.30 -14.65 -7.37
C THR A 375 7.23 -13.58 -7.57
N MET A 376 7.58 -12.34 -7.28
CA MET A 376 6.75 -11.17 -7.56
C MET A 376 7.03 -10.65 -8.97
N LYS A 377 5.98 -10.24 -9.68
CA LYS A 377 6.10 -9.51 -10.95
C LYS A 377 5.39 -8.17 -10.85
N THR A 378 6.07 -7.11 -11.29
CA THR A 378 5.58 -5.74 -11.20
C THR A 378 5.15 -5.25 -12.57
N VAL A 379 3.96 -4.66 -12.65
CA VAL A 379 3.57 -3.79 -13.77
C VAL A 379 3.73 -2.36 -13.29
N SER A 380 4.50 -1.56 -14.01
CA SER A 380 4.74 -0.14 -13.70
C SER A 380 4.34 0.71 -14.90
N THR A 381 3.84 1.92 -14.66
CA THR A 381 3.62 2.84 -15.77
C THR A 381 4.95 3.42 -16.24
N LYS A 382 5.22 3.28 -17.54
CA LYS A 382 6.35 3.97 -18.16
C LYS A 382 6.14 5.48 -17.96
N ASN A 383 7.21 6.18 -17.54
CA ASN A 383 7.29 7.63 -17.26
C ASN A 383 7.12 8.10 -15.79
N LEU A 384 6.99 7.20 -14.80
CA LEU A 384 7.00 7.59 -13.38
C LEU A 384 8.39 7.82 -12.76
N THR A 385 9.46 7.54 -13.51
CA THR A 385 10.84 7.65 -13.01
C THR A 385 11.31 9.10 -12.83
N GLN A 386 10.55 10.09 -13.32
CA GLN A 386 10.70 11.46 -12.84
C GLN A 386 10.06 11.55 -11.45
N SER A 387 10.89 11.36 -10.43
CA SER A 387 10.67 11.74 -9.03
C SER A 387 9.40 12.59 -8.84
N LEU A 388 8.41 12.06 -8.12
CA LEU A 388 7.11 12.71 -7.90
C LEU A 388 7.30 14.15 -7.41
N SER A 389 8.21 14.33 -6.45
CA SER A 389 8.58 15.63 -5.91
C SER A 389 9.24 16.53 -6.97
N THR A 390 10.12 16.01 -7.83
CA THR A 390 10.71 16.78 -8.95
C THR A 390 9.65 17.26 -9.94
N SER A 391 8.69 16.40 -10.30
CA SER A 391 7.58 16.77 -11.20
C SER A 391 6.73 17.89 -10.60
N LEU A 392 6.44 17.81 -9.30
CA LEU A 392 5.70 18.83 -8.57
C LEU A 392 6.50 20.14 -8.43
N VAL A 393 7.81 20.07 -8.23
CA VAL A 393 8.71 21.23 -8.16
C VAL A 393 8.77 21.96 -9.51
N ASN A 394 8.86 21.21 -10.62
CA ASN A 394 8.90 21.79 -11.96
C ASN A 394 7.57 22.47 -12.35
N ASN A 395 6.44 21.91 -11.90
CA ASN A 395 5.11 22.47 -12.13
C ASN A 395 4.68 23.49 -11.05
N LEU A 396 5.60 23.91 -10.17
CA LEU A 396 5.30 24.83 -9.07
C LEU A 396 4.95 26.23 -9.58
N SER A 397 3.72 26.65 -9.27
CA SER A 397 3.26 28.03 -9.41
C SER A 397 3.35 28.72 -8.06
N LEU A 398 3.90 29.94 -8.04
CA LEU A 398 4.05 30.74 -6.82
C LEU A 398 3.32 32.08 -6.98
N SER A 399 2.66 32.51 -5.92
CA SER A 399 1.95 33.78 -5.78
C SER A 399 2.31 34.44 -4.46
N VAL A 400 2.13 35.76 -4.37
CA VAL A 400 2.43 36.53 -3.15
C VAL A 400 1.16 37.21 -2.67
N LYS A 401 0.83 37.03 -1.39
CA LYS A 401 -0.27 37.77 -0.75
C LYS A 401 0.29 39.06 -0.13
N ALA A 402 0.47 40.09 -0.97
CA ALA A 402 0.96 41.39 -0.50
C ALA A 402 -0.17 42.21 0.15
N LEU A 403 0.07 42.69 1.37
CA LEU A 403 -0.84 43.58 2.10
C LEU A 403 -0.77 45.01 1.52
N GLY A 404 -1.57 45.27 0.49
CA GLY A 404 -2.18 46.60 0.28
C GLY A 404 -1.34 47.77 -0.26
N ALA A 405 -0.14 47.56 -0.78
CA ALA A 405 0.58 48.61 -1.52
C ALA A 405 1.22 48.01 -2.77
N GLY A 406 1.13 48.69 -3.92
CA GLY A 406 1.54 48.26 -5.26
C GLY A 406 3.03 47.91 -5.45
N LEU A 407 3.53 46.98 -4.65
CA LEU A 407 4.80 46.31 -4.80
C LEU A 407 4.73 45.45 -6.07
N ASP A 408 5.69 45.65 -6.97
CA ASP A 408 5.91 44.73 -8.07
C ASP A 408 6.46 43.41 -7.51
N VAL A 409 5.55 42.49 -7.23
CA VAL A 409 5.85 41.14 -6.72
C VAL A 409 6.46 40.25 -7.80
N THR A 410 6.45 40.66 -9.07
CA THR A 410 7.01 39.88 -10.19
C THR A 410 8.53 39.78 -10.05
N ALA A 411 9.20 40.88 -9.71
CA ALA A 411 10.64 40.91 -9.47
C ALA A 411 11.04 40.03 -8.27
N LEU A 412 10.24 40.07 -7.20
CA LEU A 412 10.41 39.21 -6.03
C LEU A 412 10.26 37.74 -6.40
N LEU A 413 9.16 37.37 -7.06
CA LEU A 413 8.88 35.99 -7.47
C LEU A 413 9.94 35.46 -8.43
N SER A 414 10.46 36.29 -9.34
CA SER A 414 11.53 35.90 -10.27
C SER A 414 12.85 35.56 -9.55
N THR A 415 13.07 36.12 -8.36
CA THR A 415 14.26 35.88 -7.51
C THR A 415 14.04 34.72 -6.54
N VAL A 416 12.84 34.63 -5.95
CA VAL A 416 12.51 33.63 -4.92
C VAL A 416 12.21 32.27 -5.54
N LYS A 417 11.51 32.22 -6.68
CA LYS A 417 11.10 30.95 -7.29
C LYS A 417 12.30 30.03 -7.59
N PRO A 418 13.39 30.48 -8.23
CA PRO A 418 14.55 29.63 -8.47
C PRO A 418 15.18 29.10 -7.18
N ALA A 419 15.24 29.94 -6.14
CA ALA A 419 15.81 29.55 -4.85
C ALA A 419 14.97 28.50 -4.12
N VAL A 420 13.65 28.68 -4.09
CA VAL A 420 12.70 27.69 -3.54
C VAL A 420 12.84 26.37 -4.30
N VAL A 421 12.87 26.42 -5.64
CA VAL A 421 13.08 25.24 -6.48
C VAL A 421 14.43 24.56 -6.19
N THR A 422 15.52 25.31 -6.00
CA THR A 422 16.83 24.76 -5.64
C THR A 422 16.81 24.07 -4.27
N VAL A 423 16.19 24.68 -3.26
CA VAL A 423 16.06 24.08 -1.92
C VAL A 423 15.23 22.81 -1.98
N LEU A 424 14.09 22.85 -2.67
CA LEU A 424 13.22 21.68 -2.85
C LEU A 424 13.96 20.55 -3.59
N ASN A 425 14.67 20.85 -4.68
CA ASN A 425 15.51 19.89 -5.41
C ASN A 425 16.63 19.28 -4.55
N GLY A 426 17.10 19.98 -3.52
CA GLY A 426 18.07 19.44 -2.56
C GLY A 426 17.50 18.39 -1.61
N VAL A 427 16.17 18.34 -1.43
CA VAL A 427 15.49 17.41 -0.50
C VAL A 427 14.53 16.43 -1.19
N THR A 428 14.37 16.50 -2.51
CA THR A 428 13.47 15.61 -3.29
C THR A 428 13.78 14.14 -3.07
N ALA A 429 15.05 13.75 -3.06
CA ALA A 429 15.44 12.36 -2.85
C ALA A 429 15.01 11.81 -1.49
N GLN A 430 15.10 12.61 -0.42
CA GLN A 430 14.73 12.22 0.93
C GLN A 430 13.21 12.13 1.06
N VAL A 431 12.49 13.09 0.48
CA VAL A 431 11.02 13.11 0.45
C VAL A 431 10.47 11.94 -0.37
N ASP A 432 11.05 11.66 -1.54
CA ASP A 432 10.64 10.51 -2.37
C ASP A 432 10.88 9.20 -1.65
N ASN A 433 12.05 9.01 -1.03
CA ASN A 433 12.33 7.81 -0.24
C ASN A 433 11.35 7.66 0.93
N LEU A 434 10.96 8.77 1.58
CA LEU A 434 9.95 8.72 2.63
C LEU A 434 8.60 8.27 2.08
N VAL A 435 8.10 8.91 1.03
CA VAL A 435 6.82 8.58 0.40
C VAL A 435 6.81 7.12 -0.08
N TYR A 436 7.90 6.68 -0.71
CA TYR A 436 8.08 5.31 -1.17
C TYR A 436 8.06 4.31 -0.02
N ASN A 437 8.79 4.56 1.06
CA ASN A 437 8.83 3.65 2.22
C ASN A 437 7.49 3.60 2.96
N VAL A 438 6.79 4.73 3.09
CA VAL A 438 5.46 4.77 3.72
C VAL A 438 4.44 3.99 2.89
N LEU A 439 4.36 4.27 1.58
CA LEU A 439 3.44 3.55 0.69
C LEU A 439 3.79 2.06 0.63
N GLY A 440 5.07 1.73 0.54
CA GLY A 440 5.56 0.34 0.58
C GLY A 440 5.12 -0.38 1.85
N ALA A 441 5.18 0.29 3.01
CA ALA A 441 4.72 -0.29 4.27
C ALA A 441 3.20 -0.52 4.30
N LEU A 442 2.44 0.28 3.57
CA LEU A 442 1.00 0.13 3.39
C LEU A 442 0.61 -0.89 2.31
N GLY A 443 1.56 -1.55 1.66
CA GLY A 443 1.25 -2.49 0.59
C GLY A 443 0.96 -1.82 -0.76
N VAL A 444 1.29 -0.52 -0.92
CA VAL A 444 0.93 0.29 -2.09
C VAL A 444 2.19 0.86 -2.76
N HIS A 445 2.19 0.97 -4.09
CA HIS A 445 3.23 1.67 -4.84
C HIS A 445 2.63 2.71 -5.78
N VAL A 446 3.38 3.77 -6.04
CA VAL A 446 2.95 4.84 -6.93
C VAL A 446 2.99 4.32 -8.36
N GLY A 447 1.80 4.09 -8.94
CA GLY A 447 1.60 3.65 -10.32
C GLY A 447 2.32 2.35 -10.68
N GLU A 448 2.43 1.46 -9.69
CA GLU A 448 2.85 0.08 -9.87
C GLU A 448 1.80 -0.86 -9.29
N ALA A 449 1.67 -2.04 -9.91
CA ALA A 449 0.93 -3.17 -9.37
C ALA A 449 1.89 -4.35 -9.25
N ASP A 450 2.14 -4.74 -8.01
CA ASP A 450 2.93 -5.91 -7.66
C ASP A 450 2.01 -7.11 -7.52
N ILE A 451 2.26 -8.12 -8.35
CA ILE A 451 1.45 -9.34 -8.40
C ILE A 451 2.28 -10.52 -7.92
N ARG A 452 1.64 -11.34 -7.09
CA ARG A 452 2.19 -12.61 -6.63
C ARG A 452 1.16 -13.70 -6.80
N VAL A 453 1.59 -14.82 -7.37
CA VAL A 453 0.84 -16.08 -7.38
C VAL A 453 1.54 -17.03 -6.43
N THR A 454 0.82 -17.52 -5.42
CA THR A 454 1.41 -18.32 -4.33
C THR A 454 1.06 -19.80 -4.42
N GLY A 455 0.06 -20.14 -5.22
CA GLY A 455 -0.30 -21.52 -5.53
C GLY A 455 -1.33 -21.60 -6.65
N GLY A 456 -1.52 -22.80 -7.15
CA GLY A 456 -2.57 -23.08 -8.11
C GLY A 456 -2.73 -24.57 -8.35
N THR A 457 -3.90 -24.95 -8.81
CA THR A 457 -4.26 -26.33 -9.11
C THR A 457 -5.09 -26.34 -10.37
N CYS A 458 -4.88 -27.35 -11.22
CA CYS A 458 -5.76 -27.58 -12.36
C CYS A 458 -6.94 -28.50 -12.00
N GLY A 459 -7.15 -28.75 -10.70
CA GLY A 459 -8.15 -29.67 -10.18
C GLY A 459 -7.80 -31.14 -10.45
N ARG A 460 -8.55 -32.05 -9.81
CA ARG A 460 -8.63 -33.45 -10.24
C ARG A 460 -9.87 -33.57 -11.11
N SER A 461 -9.75 -34.18 -12.28
CA SER A 461 -10.90 -34.47 -13.14
C SER A 461 -11.94 -35.26 -12.37
N VAL A 462 -13.12 -34.67 -12.17
CA VAL A 462 -14.29 -35.33 -11.60
C VAL A 462 -15.31 -35.58 -12.71
N LEU A 463 -15.88 -36.78 -12.72
CA LEU A 463 -16.97 -37.13 -13.62
C LEU A 463 -18.19 -36.29 -13.24
N VAL A 464 -18.65 -35.45 -14.16
CA VAL A 464 -19.93 -34.76 -14.04
C VAL A 464 -20.95 -35.44 -14.93
N GLN A 465 -22.15 -35.66 -14.40
CA GLN A 465 -23.18 -36.50 -15.00
C GLN A 465 -24.18 -35.69 -15.82
#